data_AF-A0A377DQ86-F1
#
_entry.id   AF-A0A377DQ86-F1
#
_cell.length_a   1.000
_cell.length_b   1.000
_cell.length_c   1.000
_cell.angle_alpha   90.00
_cell.angle_beta   90.00
_cell.angle_gamma   90.00
#
_symmetry.space_group_name_H-M   'P 1'
#
loop_
_entity.id
_entity.type
_entity.pdbx_description
1 polymer ?
#
loop_
_entity_poly.entity_id
_entity_poly.type
_entity_poly.pdbx_seq_one_letter_code
_entity_poly.pdbx_strand_id
1 'polypeptide(L)'
;MRAAGDLITLIYLLALFRFFFALSGLDTGSPFAGVGASRELTLGILVEPMLILSLLVLALIAGSTHIEMISNTLAMGWNSPLTTVLALLACGFACFIEMGKIPFDVAEAEQELQEGR
;
A
#
# COMPACT_ATOMS: atom_id res chain seq x y z
N MET A 1 -19.03 -13.60 14.70
CA MET A 1 -18.12 -13.50 13.54
C MET A 1 -17.32 -12.20 13.69
N ARG A 2 -16.05 -12.29 14.08
CA ARG A 2 -15.13 -11.14 14.27
C ARG A 2 -14.00 -11.11 13.22
N ALA A 3 -14.22 -11.72 12.06
CA ALA A 3 -13.19 -11.87 11.01
C ALA A 3 -13.20 -10.74 9.97
N ALA A 4 -14.27 -9.93 9.91
CA ALA A 4 -14.53 -8.98 8.82
C ALA A 4 -13.88 -7.59 8.99
N GLY A 5 -12.92 -7.42 9.90
CA GLY A 5 -12.36 -6.09 10.20
C GLY A 5 -11.06 -6.15 10.99
N ASP A 6 -10.23 -7.15 10.70
CA ASP A 6 -8.91 -7.29 11.30
C ASP A 6 -7.83 -6.85 10.29
N LEU A 7 -6.75 -6.28 10.80
CA LEU A 7 -5.57 -5.90 10.05
C LEU A 7 -5.00 -7.06 9.21
N ILE A 8 -5.04 -8.30 9.72
CA ILE A 8 -4.55 -9.46 8.97
C ILE A 8 -5.35 -9.63 7.67
N THR A 9 -6.68 -9.55 7.74
CA THR A 9 -7.56 -9.63 6.57
C THR A 9 -7.26 -8.52 5.56
N LEU A 10 -6.96 -7.31 6.03
CA LEU A 10 -6.59 -6.17 5.18
C LEU A 10 -5.29 -6.44 4.41
N ILE A 11 -4.27 -6.98 5.09
CA ILE A 11 -2.99 -7.34 4.45
C ILE A 11 -3.21 -8.39 3.36
N TYR A 12 -4.02 -9.42 3.62
CA TYR A 12 -4.34 -10.44 2.61
C TYR A 12 -5.09 -9.88 1.41
N LEU A 13 -6.01 -8.94 1.62
CA LEU A 13 -6.73 -8.27 0.53
C LEU A 13 -5.78 -7.44 -0.35
N LEU A 14 -4.83 -6.72 0.26
CA LEU A 14 -3.82 -5.95 -0.49
C LEU A 14 -2.91 -6.87 -1.33
N ALA A 15 -2.45 -7.97 -0.73
CA ALA A 15 -1.64 -8.98 -1.45
C ALA A 15 -2.42 -9.58 -2.64
N LEU A 16 -3.72 -9.83 -2.48
CA LEU A 16 -4.57 -10.34 -3.55
C LEU A 16 -4.71 -9.32 -4.68
N PHE A 17 -4.91 -8.03 -4.36
CA PHE A 17 -4.95 -6.96 -5.37
C PHE A 17 -3.64 -6.91 -6.18
N ARG A 18 -2.49 -7.01 -5.51
CA ARG A 18 -1.17 -7.00 -6.16
C ARG A 18 -0.98 -8.21 -7.09
N PHE A 19 -1.47 -9.38 -6.69
CA PHE A 19 -1.43 -10.58 -7.52
C PHE A 19 -2.17 -10.37 -8.85
N PHE A 20 -3.37 -9.78 -8.82
CA PHE A 20 -4.11 -9.47 -10.04
C PHE A 20 -3.46 -8.35 -10.86
N PHE A 21 -2.88 -7.35 -10.21
CA PHE A 21 -2.14 -6.28 -10.89
C PHE A 21 -0.93 -6.83 -11.65
N ALA A 22 -0.14 -7.69 -11.03
CA ALA A 22 0.98 -8.38 -11.65
C ALA A 22 0.53 -9.24 -12.84
N LEU A 23 -0.57 -9.98 -12.70
CA LEU A 23 -1.13 -10.78 -13.77
C LEU A 23 -1.60 -9.92 -14.96
N SER A 24 -2.22 -8.77 -14.70
CA SER A 24 -2.64 -7.82 -15.73
C SER A 24 -1.46 -7.28 -16.52
N GLY A 25 -0.33 -6.99 -15.88
CA GLY A 25 0.89 -6.53 -16.57
C GLY A 25 1.45 -7.57 -17.54
N LEU A 26 1.39 -8.86 -17.17
CA LEU A 26 1.82 -9.98 -18.01
C LEU A 26 0.89 -10.24 -19.21
N ASP A 27 -0.41 -9.92 -19.09
CA ASP A 27 -1.42 -10.18 -20.12
C ASP A 27 -1.44 -9.11 -21.24
N THR A 28 -0.72 -7.99 -21.08
CA THR A 28 -0.75 -6.86 -22.03
C THR A 28 -0.17 -7.17 -23.41
N GLY A 29 0.60 -8.26 -23.58
CA GLY A 29 1.11 -8.74 -24.88
C GLY A 29 2.08 -7.80 -25.62
N SER A 30 2.33 -6.59 -25.11
CA SER A 30 3.25 -5.61 -25.69
C SER A 30 4.50 -5.45 -24.82
N PRO A 31 5.70 -5.38 -25.42
CA PRO A 31 6.95 -5.24 -24.68
C PRO A 31 7.06 -3.90 -23.93
N PHE A 32 6.37 -2.85 -24.39
CA PHE A 32 6.38 -1.53 -23.74
C PHE A 32 5.52 -1.50 -22.48
N ALA A 33 4.27 -1.98 -22.55
CA ALA A 33 3.41 -2.08 -21.36
C ALA A 33 4.01 -2.99 -20.27
N GLY A 34 4.78 -4.02 -20.67
CA GLY A 34 5.53 -4.86 -19.73
C GLY A 34 6.66 -4.13 -19.00
N VAL A 35 7.30 -3.15 -19.65
CA VAL A 35 8.36 -2.34 -19.03
C VAL A 35 7.77 -1.33 -18.05
N GLY A 36 6.69 -0.62 -18.40
CA GLY A 36 5.95 0.25 -17.48
C GLY A 36 5.44 -0.51 -16.25
N ALA A 37 4.77 -1.64 -16.47
CA ALA A 37 4.27 -2.50 -15.40
C ALA A 37 5.39 -3.02 -14.48
N SER A 38 6.58 -3.35 -15.02
CA SER A 38 7.71 -3.82 -14.21
C SER A 38 8.23 -2.76 -13.21
N ARG A 39 8.17 -1.48 -13.59
CA ARG A 39 8.61 -0.36 -12.75
C ARG A 39 7.62 -0.11 -11.61
N GLU A 40 6.32 -0.16 -11.91
CA GLU A 40 5.28 -0.09 -10.89
C GLU A 40 5.32 -1.27 -9.92
N LEU A 41 5.58 -2.47 -10.43
CA LEU A 41 5.73 -3.67 -9.58
C LEU A 41 6.94 -3.53 -8.64
N THR A 42 8.03 -2.93 -9.11
CA THR A 42 9.22 -2.67 -8.29
C THR A 42 8.93 -1.66 -7.18
N LEU A 43 8.16 -0.60 -7.46
CA LEU A 43 7.71 0.34 -6.43
C LEU A 43 6.74 -0.32 -5.45
N GLY A 44 5.78 -1.11 -5.96
CA GLY A 44 4.83 -1.87 -5.14
C GLY A 44 5.51 -2.78 -4.12
N ILE A 45 6.58 -3.48 -4.52
CA ILE A 45 7.39 -4.33 -3.63
C ILE A 45 8.01 -3.55 -2.46
N LEU A 46 8.33 -2.27 -2.63
CA LEU A 46 8.88 -1.43 -1.57
C LEU A 46 7.80 -0.78 -0.69
N VAL A 47 6.67 -0.41 -1.28
CA VAL A 47 5.54 0.24 -0.59
C VAL A 47 4.80 -0.73 0.32
N GLU A 48 4.66 -1.99 -0.11
CA GLU A 48 3.91 -3.02 0.61
C GLU A 48 4.45 -3.32 2.02
N PRO A 49 5.75 -3.61 2.23
CA PRO A 49 6.30 -3.81 3.57
C PRO A 49 6.21 -2.53 4.42
N MET A 50 6.29 -1.35 3.81
CA MET A 50 6.11 -0.07 4.52
C MET A 50 4.69 0.05 5.09
N LEU A 51 3.66 -0.25 4.27
CA LEU A 51 2.26 -0.27 4.69
C LEU A 51 2.03 -1.29 5.81
N ILE A 52 2.51 -2.52 5.65
CA ILE A 52 2.36 -3.60 6.64
C ILE A 52 3.01 -3.20 7.98
N LEU A 53 4.26 -2.72 7.95
CA LEU A 53 4.98 -2.35 9.16
C LEU A 53 4.33 -1.15 9.86
N SER A 54 3.87 -0.15 9.10
CA SER A 54 3.19 1.02 9.68
C SER A 54 1.90 0.64 10.41
N LEU A 55 1.09 -0.24 9.82
CA LEU A 55 -0.14 -0.74 10.44
C LEU A 55 0.14 -1.68 11.61
N LEU A 56 1.19 -2.50 11.52
CA LEU A 56 1.62 -3.37 12.62
C LEU A 56 2.04 -2.56 13.85
N VAL A 57 2.75 -1.45 13.66
CA VAL A 57 3.10 -0.54 14.77
C VAL A 57 1.84 0.04 15.43
N LEU A 58 0.82 0.43 14.65
CA LEU A 58 -0.45 0.89 15.20
C LEU A 58 -1.18 -0.22 15.97
N ALA A 59 -1.18 -1.45 15.46
CA ALA A 59 -1.74 -2.60 16.16
C ALA A 59 -1.02 -2.92 17.47
N LEU A 60 0.31 -2.77 17.52
CA LEU A 60 1.10 -2.94 18.74
C LEU A 60 0.77 -1.88 19.80
N ILE A 61 0.59 -0.62 19.38
CA ILE A 61 0.17 0.46 20.28
C ILE A 61 -1.24 0.21 20.83
N ALA A 62 -2.14 -0.32 20.00
CA ALA A 62 -3.51 -0.65 20.40
C ALA A 62 -3.61 -1.96 21.20
N GLY A 63 -2.58 -2.82 21.16
CA GLY A 63 -2.59 -4.16 21.75
C GLY A 63 -3.55 -5.14 21.05
N SER A 64 -4.00 -4.81 19.83
CA SER A 64 -4.98 -5.61 19.08
C SER A 64 -4.82 -5.37 17.58
N THR A 65 -5.10 -6.40 16.79
CA THR A 65 -5.13 -6.34 15.33
C THR A 65 -6.52 -5.94 14.80
N HIS A 66 -7.51 -5.80 15.67
CA HIS A 66 -8.85 -5.33 15.29
C HIS A 66 -8.86 -3.83 14.99
N ILE A 67 -9.37 -3.45 13.82
CA ILE A 67 -9.41 -2.05 13.35
C ILE A 67 -10.24 -1.16 14.29
N GLU A 68 -11.34 -1.71 14.85
CA GLU A 68 -12.18 -1.01 15.81
C GLU A 68 -11.40 -0.59 17.07
N MET A 69 -10.55 -1.49 17.58
CA MET A 69 -9.73 -1.24 18.77
C MET A 69 -8.63 -0.22 18.48
N ILE A 70 -8.00 -0.30 17.31
CA ILE A 70 -6.98 0.66 16.86
C ILE A 70 -7.60 2.07 16.75
N SER A 71 -8.77 2.19 16.12
CA SER A 71 -9.46 3.48 15.99
C SER A 71 -9.86 4.06 17.35
N ASN A 72 -10.41 3.23 18.23
CA ASN A 72 -10.84 3.65 19.56
C ASN A 72 -9.66 4.09 20.45
N THR A 73 -8.54 3.36 20.43
CA THR A 73 -7.32 3.74 21.15
C THR A 73 -6.75 5.06 20.63
N LEU A 74 -6.78 5.29 19.32
CA LEU A 74 -6.33 6.55 18.72
C LEU A 74 -7.22 7.75 19.11
N ALA A 75 -8.52 7.52 19.29
CA ALA A 75 -9.50 8.53 19.67
C ALA A 75 -9.48 8.87 21.18
N MET A 76 -9.20 7.89 22.04
CA MET A 76 -9.16 8.08 23.49
C MET A 76 -7.91 8.82 23.98
N GLY A 77 -6.80 8.74 23.25
CA GLY A 77 -5.57 9.48 23.56
C GLY A 77 -4.31 8.77 23.11
N TRP A 78 -3.26 9.54 22.82
CA TRP A 78 -2.01 8.99 22.28
C TRP A 78 -1.06 8.60 23.42
N ASN A 79 -0.96 7.29 23.70
CA ASN A 79 0.03 6.76 24.66
C ASN A 79 1.48 6.98 24.20
N SER A 80 1.73 6.91 22.88
CA SER A 80 3.06 7.06 22.28
C SER A 80 3.00 8.02 21.08
N PRO A 81 2.85 9.34 21.31
CA PRO A 81 2.50 10.30 20.27
C PRO A 81 3.53 10.34 19.12
N LEU A 82 4.83 10.26 19.43
CA LEU A 82 5.87 10.29 18.40
C LEU A 82 5.81 9.05 17.50
N THR A 83 5.68 7.86 18.08
CA THR A 83 5.58 6.59 17.35
C THR A 83 4.30 6.54 16.52
N THR A 84 3.17 6.99 17.08
CA THR A 84 1.89 7.08 16.37
C THR A 84 1.99 8.00 15.16
N VAL A 85 2.58 9.20 15.32
CA VAL A 85 2.76 10.14 14.20
C VAL A 85 3.65 9.56 13.12
N LEU A 86 4.79 8.94 13.50
CA LEU A 86 5.68 8.31 12.52
C LEU A 86 5.00 7.16 11.77
N ALA A 87 4.21 6.34 12.46
CA ALA A 87 3.46 5.26 11.84
C ALA A 87 2.39 5.79 10.87
N LEU A 88 1.64 6.83 11.26
CA LEU A 88 0.64 7.47 10.40
C LEU A 88 1.29 8.17 9.19
N LEU A 89 2.43 8.82 9.36
CA LEU A 89 3.19 9.43 8.27
C LEU A 89 3.72 8.37 7.31
N ALA A 90 4.28 7.27 7.80
CA ALA A 90 4.73 6.15 6.97
C ALA A 90 3.56 5.52 6.20
N CYS A 91 2.42 5.29 6.87
CA CYS A 91 1.21 4.77 6.22
C CYS A 91 0.69 5.73 5.16
N GLY A 92 0.61 7.03 5.46
CA GLY A 92 0.16 8.06 4.52
C GLY A 92 1.10 8.21 3.32
N PHE A 93 2.41 8.12 3.56
CA PHE A 93 3.42 8.15 2.49
C PHE A 93 3.33 6.91 1.59
N ALA A 94 3.17 5.73 2.17
CA ALA A 94 2.95 4.50 1.42
C ALA A 94 1.66 4.59 0.56
N CYS A 95 0.55 5.07 1.12
CA CYS A 95 -0.68 5.33 0.34
C CYS A 95 -0.47 6.36 -0.77
N PHE A 96 0.35 7.39 -0.54
CA PHE A 96 0.65 8.40 -1.55
C PHE A 96 1.44 7.82 -2.73
N ILE A 97 2.40 6.93 -2.47
CA ILE A 97 3.13 6.22 -3.53
C ILE A 97 2.19 5.26 -4.27
N GLU A 98 1.34 4.51 -3.54
CA GLU A 98 0.38 3.56 -4.12
C GLU A 98 -0.64 4.25 -5.04
N MET A 99 -0.99 5.51 -4.79
CA MET A 99 -1.87 6.30 -5.68
C MET A 99 -1.20 6.70 -7.00
N GLY A 100 0.11 6.47 -7.18
CA GLY A 100 0.83 6.80 -8.41
C GLY A 100 0.80 8.28 -8.79
N LYS A 101 0.51 9.19 -7.85
CA LYS A 101 0.51 10.63 -8.15
C LYS A 101 1.93 11.13 -8.35
N ILE A 102 2.09 12.13 -9.24
CA ILE A 102 3.31 12.93 -9.40
C ILE A 102 3.91 13.26 -8.03
N PRO A 103 5.16 12.85 -7.71
CA PRO A 103 6.24 12.40 -8.60
C PRO A 103 6.39 10.87 -8.79
N PHE A 104 5.49 10.04 -8.27
CA PHE A 104 5.56 8.57 -8.31
C PHE A 104 4.77 7.94 -9.47
N ASP A 105 4.44 8.75 -10.46
CA ASP A 105 3.73 8.34 -11.67
C ASP A 105 4.72 7.76 -12.69
N VAL A 106 5.10 6.50 -12.49
CA VAL A 106 6.24 5.88 -13.18
C VAL A 106 5.84 5.06 -14.41
N ALA A 107 4.61 4.54 -14.48
CA ALA A 107 4.09 3.91 -15.70
C ALA A 107 3.60 4.93 -16.74
N GLU A 108 3.03 6.06 -16.34
CA GLU A 108 2.58 7.11 -17.25
C GLU A 108 3.73 8.05 -17.68
N ALA A 109 4.95 7.53 -17.79
CA ALA A 109 6.04 8.32 -18.35
C ALA A 109 5.71 8.56 -19.84
N GLU A 110 5.71 9.82 -20.27
CA GLU A 110 5.37 10.29 -21.64
C GLU A 110 5.99 9.48 -22.80
N GLN A 111 7.01 8.66 -22.53
CA GLN A 111 7.60 7.70 -23.46
C GLN A 111 6.66 6.57 -23.91
N GLU A 112 5.71 6.10 -23.09
CA GLU A 112 4.77 5.03 -23.52
C GLU A 112 3.62 5.55 -24.39
N LEU A 113 3.16 6.79 -24.18
CA LEU A 113 2.15 7.45 -25.03
C LEU A 113 2.69 7.91 -26.39
N GLN A 114 4.00 8.16 -26.51
CA GLN A 114 4.62 8.57 -27.78
C GLN A 114 4.97 7.39 -28.70
N GLU A 115 5.22 6.20 -28.14
CA GLU A 115 5.57 5.00 -28.91
C GLU A 115 4.37 4.08 -29.21
N GLY A 116 3.20 4.33 -28.60
CA GLY A 116 1.94 3.64 -28.87
C GLY A 116 1.27 4.00 -30.20
N ARG A 117 2.02 3.97 -31.31
CA ARG A 117 1.47 3.93 -32.66
C ARG A 117 1.33 2.50 -33.17
#